data_AF-A0A5A9F9F3-F1
#
_entry.id   AF-A0A5A9F9F3-F1
#
_cell.length_a   1.000
_cell.length_b   1.000
_cell.length_c   1.000
_cell.angle_alpha   90.00
_cell.angle_beta   90.00
_cell.angle_gamma   90.00
#
_symmetry.space_group_name_H-M   'P 1'
#
loop_
_entity.id
_entity.type
_entity.pdbx_description
1 polymer ?
#
loop_
_entity_poly.entity_id
_entity_poly.type
_entity_poly.pdbx_seq_one_letter_code
_entity_poly.pdbx_strand_id
1 'polypeptide(L)' 'MSGRGTVFSHSHVHVAFQGGAWSGQLPYTVVLVDLAEGPRMLSRLIGADAPAVRGGDAVSVVFPQIGDRRYPFFERVPAG' A
#
# COMPACT_ATOMS: atom_id res chain seq x y z
N MET A 1 5.91 6.32 15.80
CA MET A 1 5.66 5.06 15.07
C MET A 1 6.89 4.77 14.21
N SER A 2 7.37 3.54 14.22
CA SER A 2 8.50 3.00 13.47
C SER A 2 8.24 2.86 11.98
N GLY A 3 6.97 2.87 11.56
CA GLY A 3 6.60 2.80 10.14
C GLY A 3 6.85 1.43 9.52
N ARG A 4 7.02 0.39 10.33
CA ARG A 4 7.20 -0.99 9.87
C ARG A 4 5.93 -1.78 10.13
N GLY A 5 5.62 -2.74 9.25
CA GLY A 5 4.47 -3.62 9.44
C GLY A 5 4.52 -4.84 8.54
N THR A 6 3.46 -5.64 8.65
CA THR A 6 3.27 -6.87 7.89
C THR A 6 1.94 -6.80 7.16
N VAL A 7 1.90 -7.22 5.90
CA VAL A 7 0.65 -7.28 5.12
C VAL A 7 -0.27 -8.33 5.73
N PHE A 8 -1.40 -7.88 6.26
CA PHE A 8 -2.48 -8.76 6.70
C PHE A 8 -3.30 -9.28 5.51
N SER A 9 -3.71 -8.38 4.63
CA SER A 9 -4.50 -8.68 3.43
C SER A 9 -4.27 -7.62 2.36
N HIS A 10 -4.54 -7.97 1.11
CA HIS A 10 -4.36 -7.09 -0.05
C HIS A 10 -5.47 -7.30 -1.09
N SER A 11 -5.67 -6.30 -1.94
CA SER A 11 -6.55 -6.38 -3.10
C SER A 11 -6.00 -5.57 -4.26
N HIS A 12 -6.01 -6.14 -5.45
CA HIS A 12 -5.62 -5.46 -6.68
C HIS A 12 -6.86 -4.87 -7.35
N VAL A 13 -6.89 -3.56 -7.47
CA VAL A 13 -8.00 -2.85 -8.09
C VAL A 13 -7.66 -2.61 -9.56
N HIS A 14 -8.36 -3.32 -10.43
CA HIS A 14 -8.23 -3.21 -11.89
C HIS A 14 -9.36 -2.40 -12.55
N VAL A 15 -10.42 -2.08 -11.79
CA VAL A 15 -11.61 -1.38 -12.30
C VAL A 15 -11.94 -0.21 -11.39
N ALA A 16 -12.12 0.98 -11.98
CA ALA A 16 -12.50 2.18 -11.26
C ALA A 16 -14.03 2.23 -11.13
N PHE A 17 -14.53 1.88 -9.93
CA PHE A 17 -15.96 1.91 -9.65
C PHE A 17 -16.51 3.31 -9.31
N GLN A 18 -15.66 4.27 -8.97
CA GLN A 18 -16.07 5.63 -8.54
C GLN A 18 -15.84 6.72 -9.61
N GLY A 19 -16.21 6.43 -10.86
CA GLY A 19 -16.15 7.41 -11.96
C GLY A 19 -14.75 7.65 -12.54
N GLY A 20 -14.69 8.45 -13.62
CA GLY A 20 -13.49 8.59 -14.46
C GLY A 20 -12.25 9.17 -13.76
N ALA A 21 -12.40 9.88 -12.64
CA ALA A 21 -11.26 10.45 -11.92
C ALA A 21 -10.28 9.41 -11.34
N TRP A 22 -10.74 8.16 -11.17
CA TRP A 22 -9.95 7.07 -10.59
C TRP A 22 -9.32 6.16 -11.64
N SER A 23 -9.70 6.28 -12.92
CA SER A 23 -9.20 5.42 -13.98
C SER A 23 -7.69 5.58 -14.21
N GLY A 24 -7.18 6.81 -14.08
CA GLY A 24 -5.75 7.13 -14.24
C GLY A 24 -4.84 6.58 -13.14
N GLN A 25 -5.40 5.94 -12.10
CA GLN A 25 -4.65 5.35 -11.01
C GLN A 25 -4.64 3.82 -11.08
N LEU A 26 -5.33 3.23 -12.06
CA LEU A 26 -5.38 1.78 -12.25
C LEU A 26 -4.13 1.28 -13.01
N PRO A 27 -3.69 0.04 -12.75
CA PRO A 27 -4.04 -0.76 -11.57
C PRO A 27 -3.34 -0.22 -10.31
N TYR A 28 -3.97 -0.39 -9.15
CA TYR A 28 -3.33 -0.13 -7.86
C TYR A 28 -3.62 -1.22 -6.83
N THR A 29 -2.72 -1.36 -5.87
CA THR A 29 -2.84 -2.34 -4.78
C THR A 29 -3.23 -1.64 -3.48
N VAL A 30 -4.32 -2.10 -2.87
CA VAL A 30 -4.73 -1.71 -1.51
C VAL A 30 -4.25 -2.77 -0.53
N VAL A 31 -3.76 -2.34 0.62
CA VAL A 31 -3.26 -3.23 1.68
C VAL A 31 -3.86 -2.87 3.03
N LEU A 32 -4.12 -3.91 3.82
CA LEU A 32 -4.27 -3.83 5.26
C LEU A 32 -2.95 -4.26 5.89
N VAL A 33 -2.34 -3.40 6.68
CA VAL A 33 -1.03 -3.62 7.30
C VAL A 33 -1.20 -3.68 8.81
N ASP A 34 -0.73 -4.77 9.42
CA ASP A 34 -0.54 -4.85 10.86
C ASP A 34 0.76 -4.13 11.21
N LEU A 35 0.65 -2.96 11.84
CA LEU A 35 1.80 -2.16 12.24
C LEU A 35 2.49 -2.79 13.46
N ALA A 36 3.81 -2.62 13.56
CA ALA A 36 4.59 -3.15 14.68
C ALA A 36 4.13 -2.59 16.05
N GLU A 37 3.49 -1.43 16.05
CA GLU A 37 2.92 -0.80 17.25
C GLU A 37 1.58 -1.41 17.70
N GLY A 38 0.99 -2.33 16.91
CA GLY A 38 -0.28 -3.01 17.21
C GLY A 38 -1.49 -2.63 16.33
N PRO A 39 -1.69 -1.38 15.86
CA PRO A 39 -2.88 -1.05 15.08
C PRO A 39 -2.80 -1.58 13.64
N ARG A 40 -3.97 -1.79 13.04
CA ARG A 40 -4.11 -2.13 11.62
C ARG A 40 -4.44 -0.89 10.78
N MET A 41 -3.72 -0.70 9.69
CA MET A 41 -3.88 0.43 8.79
C MET A 41 -4.29 0.00 7.38
N LEU A 42 -5.34 0.63 6.84
CA LEU A 42 -5.71 0.54 5.42
C LEU A 42 -4.90 1.58 4.64
N SER A 43 -4.18 1.17 3.60
CA SER A 43 -3.41 2.08 2.76
C SER A 43 -3.15 1.49 1.35
N ARG A 44 -2.32 2.16 0.56
CA ARG A 44 -1.81 1.68 -0.73
C ARG A 44 -0.42 1.08 -0.59
N LEU A 45 -0.19 0.06 -1.40
CA LEU A 45 1.15 -0.45 -1.67
C LEU A 45 1.61 0.09 -3.03
N ILE A 46 2.79 0.68 -3.06
CA ILE A 46 3.42 1.22 -4.26
C ILE A 46 4.74 0.49 -4.53
N GLY A 47 5.32 0.74 -5.71
CA GLY A 47 6.52 0.04 -6.17
C GLY A 47 6.23 -0.99 -7.26
N ALA A 48 7.27 -1.36 -8.01
CA ALA A 48 7.15 -2.25 -9.17
C ALA A 48 6.71 -3.67 -8.79
N ASP A 49 6.97 -4.08 -7.55
CA ASP A 49 6.66 -5.40 -7.02
C ASP A 49 5.36 -5.45 -6.22
N ALA A 50 4.60 -4.35 -6.16
CA ALA A 50 3.29 -4.30 -5.50
C ALA A 50 2.27 -5.31 -6.06
N PRO A 51 2.26 -5.67 -7.36
CA PRO A 51 1.40 -6.75 -7.87
C PRO A 51 1.76 -8.15 -7.38
N ALA A 52 2.97 -8.35 -6.83
CA ALA A 52 3.45 -9.64 -6.35
C ALA A 52 3.32 -9.80 -4.82
N VAL A 53 2.66 -8.84 -4.15
CA VAL A 53 2.50 -8.86 -2.69
C VAL A 53 1.73 -10.09 -2.21
N ARG A 54 2.12 -10.61 -1.05
CA ARG A 54 1.39 -11.66 -0.34
C ARG A 54 1.09 -11.26 1.10
N GLY A 55 0.09 -11.93 1.69
CA GLY A 55 -0.08 -11.87 3.15
C GLY A 55 1.17 -12.39 3.85
N GLY A 56 1.64 -11.67 4.87
CA GLY A 56 2.89 -11.96 5.57
C GLY A 56 4.10 -11.17 5.06
N ASP A 57 4.01 -10.49 3.91
CA ASP A 57 5.13 -9.67 3.41
C ASP A 57 5.44 -8.51 4.36
N ALA A 58 6.74 -8.27 4.58
CA ALA A 58 7.22 -7.13 5.34
C ALA A 58 7.14 -5.85 4.51
N VAL A 59 6.67 -4.77 5.13
CA VAL A 59 6.51 -3.46 4.49
C VAL A 59 7.02 -2.32 5.37
N SER A 60 7.41 -1.23 4.72
CA SER A 60 7.75 0.03 5.39
C SER A 60 6.96 1.19 4.81
N VAL A 61 6.58 2.14 5.67
CA VAL A 61 5.83 3.32 5.29
C VAL A 61 6.70 4.28 4.50
N VAL A 62 6.13 4.83 3.44
CA VAL A 62 6.68 5.90 2.62
C VAL A 62 5.67 7.02 2.50
N PHE A 63 6.15 8.22 2.22
CA PHE A 63 5.32 9.43 2.16
C PHE A 63 5.44 10.13 0.79
N PRO A 64 5.02 9.47 -0.31
CA PRO A 64 5.03 10.10 -1.63
C PRO A 64 4.17 11.37 -1.62
N GLN A 65 4.61 12.36 -2.39
CA GLN A 65 3.85 13.58 -2.63
C GLN A 65 2.85 13.35 -3.77
N ILE A 66 1.57 13.53 -3.48
CA ILE A 66 0.48 13.46 -4.44
C ILE A 66 -0.23 14.82 -4.40
N GLY A 67 -0.09 15.60 -5.48
CA GLY A 67 -0.49 17.00 -5.48
C GLY A 67 0.32 17.82 -4.47
N ASP A 68 -0.38 18.49 -3.56
CA ASP A 68 0.17 19.33 -2.49
C ASP A 68 0.32 18.59 -1.14
N ARG A 69 -0.03 17.29 -1.08
CA ARG A 69 -0.05 16.50 0.16
C ARG A 69 0.84 15.27 0.10
N ARG A 70 1.33 14.85 1.26
CA ARG A 70 2.02 13.56 1.43
C ARG A 70 1.09 12.55 2.06
N TYR A 71 1.07 11.33 1.53
CA TYR A 71 0.20 10.26 2.00
C TYR A 71 1.02 9.09 2.54
N PRO A 72 0.63 8.48 3.68
CA PRO A 72 1.31 7.32 4.24
C PRO A 72 0.99 6.06 3.44
N PHE A 73 1.79 5.74 2.43
CA PHE A 73 1.72 4.49 1.66
C PHE A 73 2.78 3.51 2.15
N PHE A 74 2.81 2.31 1.57
CA PHE A 74 3.79 1.28 1.89
C PHE A 74 4.55 0.82 0.66
N GLU A 75 5.79 0.38 0.88
CA GLU A 75 6.60 -0.37 -0.07
C GLU A 75 7.00 -1.71 0.55
N ARG A 76 7.21 -2.74 -0.28
CA ARG A 76 7.71 -4.04 0.17
C ARG A 76 9.17 -3.90 0.58
N VAL A 77 9.52 -4.54 1.70
CA VAL A 77 10.92 -4.68 2.09
C VAL A 77 11.49 -5.89 1.35
N PRO A 78 12.61 -5.75 0.62
CA PRO A 78 13.26 -6.89 -0.02
C PRO A 78 13.57 -7.99 1.00
N ALA A 79 13.33 -9.26 0.63
CA ALA A 79 13.89 -10.36 1.39
C ALA A 79 15.42 -10.30 1.27
N GLY A 80 16.11 -10.21 2.41
CA GLY A 80 17.57 -10.22 2.49
C GLY A 80 18.18 -11.58 2.15
#